data_AF-M1FCW2-F1
#
_entry.id   AF-M1FCW2-F1
#
_cell.length_a   1.000
_cell.length_b   1.000
_cell.length_c   1.000
_cell.angle_alpha   90.00
_cell.angle_beta   90.00
_cell.angle_gamma   90.00
#
_symmetry.space_group_name_H-M   'P 1'
#
loop_
_entity.id
_entity.type
_entity.pdbx_description
1 polymer ?
#
loop_
_entity_poly.entity_id
_entity_poly.type
_entity_poly.pdbx_seq_one_letter_code
_entity_poly.pdbx_strand_id
1 'polypeptide(L)' 'MRCDFVGIPSGTYSLAVIHDENMDGKLGTNGMGIPTEGYGFSNGASAMMGAPSFEAARFPYDGQNLDLTISLGY' A
#
# COMPACT_ATOMS: atom_id res chain seq x y z
N MET A 1 -0.82 -10.70 -6.77
CA MET A 1 -0.03 -11.27 -5.65
C MET A 1 -0.93 -11.44 -4.44
N ARG A 2 -0.63 -12.40 -3.56
CA ARG A 2 -1.29 -12.57 -2.26
C ARG A 2 -0.20 -12.61 -1.20
N CYS A 3 -0.38 -11.83 -0.14
CA CYS A 3 0.51 -11.81 1.01
C CYS A 3 -0.33 -12.08 2.25
N ASP A 4 0.08 -13.04 3.08
CA ASP A 4 -0.63 -13.40 4.30
C ASP A 4 0.19 -12.93 5.52
N PHE A 5 -0.45 -12.20 6.42
CA PHE A 5 0.14 -11.70 7.66
C PHE A 5 -0.54 -12.39 8.84
N VAL A 6 0.25 -12.95 9.76
CA VAL A 6 -0.26 -13.71 10.92
C VAL A 6 0.17 -13.07 12.23
N GLY A 7 -0.67 -13.22 13.26
CA GLY A 7 -0.35 -12.72 14.61
C GLY A 7 -0.42 -11.19 14.75
N ILE A 8 -1.21 -10.52 13.91
CA ILE A 8 -1.42 -9.07 13.99
C ILE A 8 -2.43 -8.77 15.12
N PRO A 9 -2.11 -7.90 16.10
CA PRO A 9 -3.06 -7.45 17.10
C PRO A 9 -4.21 -6.62 16.52
N SER A 10 -5.33 -6.52 17.22
CA SER A 10 -6.39 -5.57 16.88
C SER A 10 -5.86 -4.13 16.94
N GLY A 11 -6.25 -3.28 15.99
CA GLY A 11 -5.75 -1.92 15.91
C GLY A 11 -6.28 -1.15 14.70
N THR A 12 -5.65 -0.01 14.43
CA THR A 12 -5.89 0.77 13.21
C THR A 12 -4.60 0.76 12.40
N TYR A 13 -4.71 0.37 11.13
CA TYR A 13 -3.57 0.17 10.25
C TYR A 13 -3.78 0.90 8.93
N SER A 14 -2.69 1.22 8.24
CA SER A 14 -2.71 1.55 6.82
C SER A 14 -1.72 0.64 6.10
N LEU A 15 -1.99 0.35 4.83
CA LEU A 15 -1.12 -0.44 3.98
C LEU A 15 -0.77 0.37 2.73
N ALA A 16 0.51 0.32 2.37
CA ALA A 16 1.04 0.74 1.08
C ALA A 16 1.65 -0.51 0.42
N VAL A 17 1.33 -0.72 -0.85
CA VAL A 17 1.83 -1.85 -1.63
C VAL A 17 2.61 -1.27 -2.81
N ILE A 18 3.81 -1.79 -3.00
CA ILE A 18 4.71 -1.44 -4.11
C ILE A 18 5.05 -2.75 -4.83
N HIS A 19 4.91 -2.75 -6.15
CA HIS A 19 5.36 -3.82 -7.01
C HIS A 19 6.78 -3.50 -7.46
N ASP A 20 7.76 -4.14 -6.83
CA ASP A 20 9.16 -4.09 -7.27
C ASP A 20 9.32 -5.03 -8.48
N GLU A 21 9.25 -4.46 -9.68
CA GLU A 21 9.22 -5.22 -10.93
C GLU A 21 10.61 -5.65 -11.37
N ASN A 22 11.61 -4.84 -11.04
CA ASN A 22 12.99 -5.05 -11.45
C ASN A 22 13.84 -5.77 -10.38
N MET A 23 13.27 -6.04 -9.20
CA MET A 23 13.87 -6.72 -8.05
C MET A 23 15.08 -5.99 -7.47
N ASP A 24 15.09 -4.66 -7.51
CA ASP A 24 16.20 -3.84 -6.96
C ASP A 24 15.98 -3.40 -5.51
N GLY A 25 14.80 -3.70 -4.94
CA GLY A 25 14.42 -3.39 -3.57
C GLY A 25 14.09 -1.91 -3.34
N LYS A 26 13.91 -1.13 -4.41
CA LYS A 26 13.61 0.31 -4.36
C LYS A 26 12.35 0.60 -5.14
N LEU A 27 11.64 1.65 -4.72
CA LEU A 27 10.61 2.23 -5.57
C LEU A 27 11.28 3.05 -6.67
N GLY A 28 11.21 2.54 -7.91
CA GLY A 28 11.65 3.30 -9.07
C GLY A 28 10.89 4.63 -9.18
N THR A 29 11.60 5.73 -9.40
CA THR A 29 11.00 7.06 -9.61
C THR A 29 11.66 7.77 -10.80
N ASN A 30 10.88 8.56 -11.54
CA ASN A 30 11.41 9.39 -12.62
C ASN A 30 12.01 10.72 -12.07
N GLY A 31 12.54 11.57 -12.95
CA GLY A 31 13.15 12.86 -12.56
C GLY A 31 12.21 13.86 -11.86
N MET A 32 10.89 13.60 -11.83
CA MET A 32 9.90 14.37 -11.09
C MET A 32 9.45 13.69 -9.78
N GLY A 33 10.06 12.56 -9.41
CA GLY A 33 9.72 11.79 -8.21
C GLY A 33 8.45 10.96 -8.33
N ILE A 34 7.89 10.81 -9.54
CA ILE A 34 6.71 9.98 -9.78
C ILE A 34 7.16 8.52 -9.86
N PRO A 35 6.50 7.59 -9.14
CA PRO A 35 6.81 6.18 -9.25
C PRO A 35 6.69 5.66 -10.68
N THR A 36 7.62 4.82 -11.09
CA THR A 36 7.63 4.17 -12.42
C THR A 36 7.16 2.72 -12.37
N GLU A 37 6.88 2.22 -11.18
CA GLU A 37 6.42 0.86 -10.91
C GLU A 37 5.07 0.90 -10.21
N GLY A 38 4.36 -0.22 -10.21
CA GLY A 38 3.01 -0.30 -9.67
C GLY A 38 2.94 -0.01 -8.18
N TYR A 39 2.06 0.89 -7.75
CA TYR A 39 1.84 1.16 -6.33
C TYR A 39 0.37 1.40 -6.00
N GLY A 40 -0.01 1.18 -4.74
CA GLY A 40 -1.37 1.36 -4.25
C GLY A 40 -1.45 1.44 -2.73
N PHE A 41 -2.60 1.92 -2.23
CA PHE A 41 -2.84 2.13 -0.81
C PHE A 41 -4.18 1.54 -0.38
N SER A 42 -4.28 1.15 0.89
CA SER A 42 -5.56 0.73 1.48
C SER A 42 -6.58 1.88 1.52
N ASN A 43 -7.85 1.52 1.74
CA ASN A 43 -8.98 2.46 1.78
C ASN A 43 -9.19 3.28 0.48
N GLY A 44 -8.64 2.82 -0.64
CA GLY A 44 -8.72 3.53 -1.92
C GLY A 44 -8.01 4.89 -1.92
N ALA A 45 -7.08 5.11 -0.99
CA ALA A 45 -6.31 6.34 -0.93
C ALA A 45 -5.44 6.48 -2.20
N SER A 46 -5.35 7.71 -2.72
CA SER A 46 -4.63 8.00 -3.97
C SER A 46 -3.50 8.98 -3.73
N ALA A 47 -2.47 8.90 -4.57
CA ALA A 47 -1.28 9.75 -4.48
C ALA A 47 -1.32 10.91 -5.50
N MET A 48 -2.33 11.77 -5.44
CA MET A 48 -2.47 12.88 -6.41
C MET A 48 -1.38 13.95 -6.27
N MET A 49 -0.89 14.22 -5.05
CA MET A 49 0.18 15.18 -4.77
C MET A 49 1.22 14.60 -3.80
N GLY A 50 1.55 13.32 -3.96
CA GLY A 50 2.42 12.55 -3.07
C GLY A 50 1.66 11.51 -2.27
N ALA A 51 2.37 10.77 -1.40
CA ALA A 51 1.79 9.69 -0.63
C ALA A 51 0.64 10.18 0.27
N PRO A 52 -0.45 9.42 0.41
CA PRO A 52 -1.55 9.79 1.30
C PRO A 52 -1.10 9.76 2.76
N SER A 53 -1.83 10.49 3.62
CA SER A 53 -1.61 10.40 5.07
C SER A 53 -2.01 9.02 5.60
N PHE A 54 -1.52 8.68 6.80
CA PHE A 54 -1.96 7.50 7.52
C PHE A 54 -3.48 7.47 7.63
N GLU A 55 -4.10 8.60 8.00
CA GLU A 55 -5.52 8.75 8.20
C GLU A 55 -6.35 8.54 6.93
N ALA A 56 -5.82 8.91 5.77
CA ALA A 56 -6.49 8.72 4.49
C ALA A 56 -6.49 7.23 4.08
N ALA A 57 -5.41 6.50 4.39
CA ALA A 57 -5.27 5.09 4.05
C ALA A 57 -5.71 4.12 5.17
N ARG A 58 -6.08 4.62 6.36
CA ARG A 58 -6.33 3.76 7.51
C ARG A 58 -7.60 2.92 7.37
N PHE A 59 -7.59 1.76 7.99
CA PHE A 59 -8.75 0.91 8.23
C PHE A 59 -8.67 0.30 9.65
N PRO A 60 -9.82 0.07 10.30
CA PRO A 60 -9.86 -0.69 11.55
C PRO A 60 -9.64 -2.18 11.28
N TYR A 61 -8.93 -2.84 12.19
CA TYR A 61 -8.71 -4.28 12.18
C TYR A 61 -9.03 -4.83 13.57
N ASP A 62 -9.96 -5.77 13.65
CA ASP A 62 -10.51 -6.30 14.90
C ASP A 62 -9.79 -7.55 15.42
N GLY A 63 -8.74 -8.00 14.73
CA GLY A 63 -7.99 -9.21 15.09
C GLY A 63 -8.52 -10.50 14.43
N GLN A 64 -9.56 -10.42 13.60
CA GLN A 64 -10.08 -11.56 12.84
C GLN A 64 -9.51 -11.62 11.42
N ASN A 65 -9.82 -12.68 10.67
CA ASN A 65 -9.40 -12.75 9.28
C ASN A 65 -10.00 -11.59 8.46
N LEU A 66 -9.12 -10.80 7.85
CA LEU A 66 -9.47 -9.71 6.96
C LEU A 66 -8.82 -9.93 5.60
N ASP A 67 -9.64 -10.12 4.58
CA ASP A 67 -9.19 -10.09 3.19
C ASP A 67 -9.30 -8.65 2.66
N LEU A 68 -8.17 -8.09 2.24
CA LEU A 68 -8.10 -6.73 1.68
C LEU A 68 -7.54 -6.76 0.26
N THR A 69 -8.31 -6.20 -0.68
CA THR A 69 -7.86 -5.99 -2.06
C THR A 69 -7.37 -4.56 -2.24
N ILE A 70 -6.14 -4.40 -2.73
CA ILE A 70 -5.55 -3.11 -3.07
C ILE A 70 -5.25 -3.09 -4.56
N SER A 71 -5.81 -2.11 -5.27
CA SER A 71 -5.51 -1.87 -6.68
C SER A 71 -4.20 -1.13 -6.82
N LEU A 72 -3.33 -1.60 -7.71
CA LEU A 72 -2.11 -0.91 -8.08
C LEU A 72 -2.34 -0.05 -9.32
N GLY A 73 -1.93 1.21 -9.26
CA GLY A 73 -1.80 2.08 -10.43
C GLY A 73 -0.39 1.98 -11.00
N TYR A 74 -0.30 2.08 -12.33
CA TYR A 74 0.94 2.06 -13.11
C TYR A 74 0.98 3.28 -14.02
#